data_AF-A0A202DUM4-F1
#
_entry.id   AF-A0A202DUM4-F1
#
_cell.length_a   1.000
_cell.length_b   1.000
_cell.length_c   1.000
_cell.angle_alpha   90.00
_cell.angle_beta   90.00
_cell.angle_gamma   90.00
#
_symmetry.space_group_name_H-M   'P 1'
#
loop_
_entity.id
_entity.type
_entity.pdbx_description
1 polymer ?
#
loop_
_entity_poly.entity_id
_entity_poly.type
_entity_poly.pdbx_seq_one_letter_code
_entity_poly.pdbx_strand_id
1 'polypeptide(L)'
;VYGGFSIEALAERIEDAESRVLVTADGGYRRGSTTDLKGIANEAMKRSPTIEVCITIKRTGQDVYMENDRDFWYDDLMSMPVASPKCETEIMDAEDMLFILYTSGTTGRPKGVLHTHGGYAVYTSTTHRMVFDIKEEDRWWCAADPGWITGHSYIVYGPLINGSTIMMYEGAPNHPYPNRWWQMIEKYGITILYTSPTAIRGLMRFGEAWPNRHDLSSLRLLGSVGEPINPEAWRWYYRVIGKENCPIMDTWWQTESGGFMITPLPISPLKPGSAVKPFFGNEVAVVDEKGKEVKAGDEGNLVIKSPWPGMARTIYHDPERFVEVYWKDYEKQGWYKAGDSARIDEDGYI
;
A
#
# COMPACT_ATOMS: atom_id res chain seq x y z
N VAL A 1 -5.62 10.66 0.59
CA VAL A 1 -4.60 11.27 -0.30
C VAL A 1 -3.26 11.29 0.42
N TYR A 2 -2.14 11.01 -0.28
CA TYR A 2 -0.81 11.03 0.35
C TYR A 2 -0.46 12.43 0.88
N GLY A 3 -0.05 12.54 2.15
CA GLY A 3 0.22 13.83 2.81
C GLY A 3 1.39 14.62 2.24
N GLY A 4 2.18 14.05 1.32
CA GLY A 4 3.26 14.75 0.61
C GLY A 4 2.89 15.26 -0.79
N PHE A 5 1.61 15.23 -1.18
CA PHE A 5 1.17 15.77 -2.47
C PHE A 5 1.03 17.30 -2.47
N SER A 6 1.08 17.88 -3.67
CA SER A 6 0.92 19.31 -3.88
C SER A 6 -0.53 19.77 -3.71
N ILE A 7 -0.71 21.08 -3.66
CA ILE A 7 -2.02 21.75 -3.64
C ILE A 7 -2.87 21.29 -4.83
N GLU A 8 -2.29 21.31 -6.04
CA GLU A 8 -2.96 20.92 -7.28
C GLU A 8 -3.41 19.45 -7.22
N ALA A 9 -2.50 18.57 -6.81
CA ALA A 9 -2.78 17.14 -6.74
C ALA A 9 -3.89 16.81 -5.70
N LEU A 10 -3.98 17.57 -4.60
CA LEU A 10 -5.08 17.42 -3.64
C LEU A 10 -6.39 17.99 -4.22
N ALA A 11 -6.35 19.19 -4.82
CA ALA A 11 -7.54 19.84 -5.38
C ALA A 11 -8.21 19.00 -6.48
N GLU A 12 -7.43 18.47 -7.42
CA GLU A 12 -7.94 17.60 -8.50
C GLU A 12 -8.66 16.35 -7.96
N ARG A 13 -8.15 15.78 -6.87
CA ARG A 13 -8.76 14.59 -6.24
C ARG A 13 -10.01 14.92 -5.45
N ILE A 14 -10.05 16.09 -4.80
CA ILE A 14 -11.26 16.59 -4.13
C ILE A 14 -12.37 16.85 -5.14
N GLU A 15 -12.02 17.48 -6.27
CA GLU A 15 -12.95 17.78 -7.37
C GLU A 15 -13.50 16.50 -7.98
N ASP A 16 -12.64 15.55 -8.36
CA ASP A 16 -13.06 14.31 -9.02
C ASP A 16 -13.90 13.40 -8.10
N ALA A 17 -13.58 13.34 -6.80
CA ALA A 17 -14.39 12.56 -5.84
C ALA A 17 -15.63 13.32 -5.34
N GLU A 18 -15.82 14.58 -5.74
CA GLU A 18 -16.90 15.46 -5.25
C GLU A 18 -17.02 15.45 -3.72
N SER A 19 -15.88 15.35 -3.03
CA SER A 19 -15.86 15.19 -1.57
C SER A 19 -16.43 16.43 -0.89
N ARG A 20 -17.27 16.23 0.13
CA ARG A 20 -17.85 17.31 0.97
C ARG A 20 -17.18 17.46 2.33
N VAL A 21 -16.41 16.47 2.76
CA VAL A 21 -15.67 16.47 4.03
C VAL A 21 -14.20 16.19 3.76
N LEU A 22 -13.31 16.99 4.34
CA LEU A 22 -11.87 16.75 4.34
C LEU A 22 -11.39 16.49 5.76
N VAL A 23 -10.63 15.41 5.97
CA VAL A 23 -9.91 15.18 7.23
C VAL A 23 -8.43 15.40 6.98
N THR A 24 -7.80 16.28 7.76
CA THR A 24 -6.38 16.64 7.64
C THR A 24 -5.77 16.88 9.03
N ALA A 25 -4.51 17.28 9.09
CA ALA A 25 -3.84 17.72 10.32
C ALA A 25 -3.29 19.14 10.16
N ASP A 26 -2.98 19.80 11.28
CA ASP A 26 -2.28 21.08 11.31
C ASP A 26 -0.93 20.99 10.54
N GLY A 27 -0.21 19.90 10.75
CA GLY A 27 1.04 19.56 10.08
C GLY A 27 1.44 18.11 10.32
N GLY A 28 2.58 17.71 9.77
CA GLY A 28 3.15 16.39 9.99
C GLY A 28 4.66 16.43 10.19
N TYR A 29 5.25 15.44 10.86
CA TYR A 29 6.70 15.39 11.06
C TYR A 29 7.40 14.56 9.99
N ARG A 30 8.44 15.13 9.37
CA ARG A 30 9.33 14.39 8.46
C ARG A 30 10.77 14.80 8.70
N ARG A 31 11.60 13.83 9.10
CA ARG A 31 13.03 14.03 9.40
C ARG A 31 13.30 15.18 10.40
N GLY A 32 12.43 15.32 11.39
CA GLY A 32 12.55 16.36 12.43
C GLY A 32 12.01 17.73 12.01
N SER A 33 11.63 17.93 10.75
CA SER A 33 10.96 19.15 10.27
C SER A 33 9.45 18.96 10.21
N THR A 34 8.70 20.05 10.33
CA THR A 34 7.26 20.06 10.13
C THR A 34 6.91 20.34 8.67
N THR A 35 5.84 19.73 8.19
CA THR A 35 5.18 20.03 6.91
C THR A 35 3.86 20.74 7.21
N ASP A 36 3.56 21.83 6.52
CA ASP A 36 2.29 22.56 6.65
C ASP A 36 1.16 21.89 5.85
N LEU A 37 0.50 20.91 6.47
CA LEU A 37 -0.59 20.16 5.85
C LEU A 37 -1.87 21.00 5.75
N LYS A 38 -2.17 21.83 6.77
CA LYS A 38 -3.39 22.64 6.78
C LYS A 38 -3.31 23.80 5.78
N GLY A 39 -2.15 24.42 5.60
CA GLY A 39 -1.93 25.41 4.55
C GLY A 39 -2.16 24.84 3.15
N ILE A 40 -1.62 23.65 2.86
CA ILE A 40 -1.86 22.94 1.59
C ILE A 40 -3.35 22.65 1.40
N ALA A 41 -4.02 22.14 2.44
CA ALA A 41 -5.46 21.85 2.41
C ALA A 41 -6.29 23.11 2.15
N ASN A 42 -5.97 24.23 2.80
CA ASN A 42 -6.67 25.50 2.62
C ASN A 42 -6.59 25.98 1.16
N GLU A 43 -5.41 25.96 0.56
CA GLU A 43 -5.24 26.36 -0.84
C GLU A 43 -5.90 25.38 -1.82
N ALA A 44 -5.93 24.09 -1.50
CA ALA A 44 -6.61 23.09 -2.33
C ALA A 44 -8.14 23.28 -2.29
N MET A 45 -8.71 23.52 -1.11
CA MET A 45 -10.15 23.78 -0.93
C MET A 45 -10.61 25.08 -1.60
N LYS A 46 -9.74 26.09 -1.72
CA LYS A 46 -10.04 27.31 -2.51
C LYS A 46 -10.19 27.02 -4.01
N ARG A 47 -9.47 26.02 -4.52
CA ARG A 47 -9.49 25.63 -5.93
C ARG A 47 -10.65 24.69 -6.27
N SER A 48 -11.03 23.84 -5.33
CA SER A 48 -12.16 22.91 -5.45
C SER A 48 -13.13 23.13 -4.28
N PRO A 49 -14.11 24.05 -4.43
CA PRO A 49 -14.99 24.47 -3.33
C PRO A 49 -16.17 23.51 -3.11
N THR A 50 -15.92 22.20 -3.13
CA THR A 50 -16.93 21.17 -2.79
C THR A 50 -16.91 20.83 -1.30
N ILE A 51 -15.81 21.13 -0.59
CA ILE A 51 -15.66 20.85 0.83
C ILE A 51 -16.46 21.82 1.68
N GLU A 52 -17.39 21.28 2.44
CA GLU A 52 -18.25 22.01 3.38
C GLU A 52 -17.73 21.91 4.81
N VAL A 53 -17.02 20.83 5.14
CA VAL A 53 -16.47 20.59 6.48
C VAL A 53 -15.02 20.11 6.39
N CYS A 54 -14.13 20.72 7.15
CA CYS A 54 -12.74 20.30 7.29
C CYS A 54 -12.43 19.95 8.75
N ILE A 55 -12.21 18.68 9.04
CA ILE A 55 -11.79 18.22 10.37
C ILE A 55 -10.26 18.23 10.42
N THR A 56 -9.70 19.02 11.33
CA THR A 56 -8.26 19.21 11.49
C THR A 56 -7.77 18.56 12.78
N ILE A 57 -6.78 17.68 12.68
CA ILE A 57 -6.11 17.01 13.80
C ILE A 57 -4.93 17.87 14.26
N LYS A 58 -4.82 18.14 15.56
CA LYS A 58 -3.69 18.89 16.13
C LYS A 58 -2.48 17.97 16.36
N ARG A 59 -1.63 17.81 15.34
CA ARG A 59 -0.47 16.91 15.36
C ARG A 59 0.81 17.61 15.79
N THR A 60 1.07 18.81 15.30
CA THR A 60 2.31 19.57 15.50
C THR A 60 2.14 20.73 16.48
N GLY A 61 0.91 21.23 16.65
CA GLY A 61 0.60 22.40 17.45
C GLY A 61 1.03 23.72 16.81
N GLN A 62 1.36 23.73 15.51
CA GLN A 62 1.72 24.94 14.80
C GLN A 62 0.50 25.82 14.53
N ASP A 63 0.72 27.13 14.43
CA ASP A 63 -0.34 28.08 14.10
C ASP A 63 -0.78 27.89 12.65
N VAL A 64 -2.08 27.64 12.45
CA VAL A 64 -2.70 27.41 11.14
C VAL A 64 -3.98 28.22 11.00
N TYR A 65 -4.27 28.67 9.77
CA TYR A 65 -5.54 29.34 9.47
C TYR A 65 -6.70 28.34 9.50
N MET A 66 -7.72 28.64 10.29
CA MET A 66 -8.98 27.90 10.43
C MET A 66 -10.14 28.83 10.04
N GLU A 67 -10.94 28.43 9.06
CA GLU A 67 -12.16 29.14 8.67
C GLU A 67 -13.30 28.81 9.66
N ASN A 68 -13.85 29.80 10.34
CA ASN A 68 -14.75 29.62 11.50
C ASN A 68 -15.96 28.70 11.24
N ASP A 69 -16.55 28.75 10.04
CA ASP A 69 -17.78 28.03 9.72
C ASP A 69 -17.55 26.75 8.89
N ARG A 70 -16.29 26.38 8.61
CA ARG A 70 -15.91 25.21 7.81
C ARG A 70 -14.94 24.29 8.53
N ASP A 71 -14.00 24.85 9.30
CA ASP A 71 -12.88 24.11 9.84
C ASP A 71 -13.05 23.87 11.35
N PHE A 72 -12.93 22.60 11.77
CA PHE A 72 -13.12 22.20 13.16
C PHE A 72 -11.93 21.39 13.66
N TRP A 73 -11.53 21.62 14.91
CA TRP A 73 -10.55 20.75 15.56
C TRP A 73 -11.19 19.43 15.97
N TYR A 74 -10.51 18.32 15.67
CA TYR A 74 -10.97 16.99 16.04
C TYR A 74 -11.18 16.86 17.56
N ASP A 75 -10.23 17.34 18.38
CA ASP A 75 -10.31 17.24 19.84
C ASP A 75 -11.50 18.02 20.41
N ASP A 76 -11.81 19.19 19.83
CA ASP A 76 -12.97 19.99 20.23
C ASP A 76 -14.27 19.23 19.92
N LEU A 77 -14.40 18.66 18.71
CA LEU A 77 -15.56 17.83 18.32
C LEU A 77 -15.72 16.63 19.26
N MET A 78 -14.62 15.95 19.61
CA MET A 78 -14.65 14.79 20.50
C MET A 78 -14.93 15.14 21.97
N SER A 79 -14.77 16.41 22.36
CA SER A 79 -15.14 16.89 23.70
C SER A 79 -16.63 17.23 23.84
N MET A 80 -17.36 17.31 22.73
CA MET A 80 -18.78 17.66 22.74
C MET A 80 -19.64 16.53 23.33
N PRO A 81 -20.76 16.83 24.00
CA PRO A 81 -21.64 15.80 24.59
C PRO A 81 -22.23 14.79 23.59
N VAL A 82 -22.25 15.12 22.30
CA VAL A 82 -22.73 14.24 21.23
C VAL A 82 -21.70 13.18 20.82
N ALA A 83 -20.42 13.42 21.08
CA ALA A 83 -19.37 12.47 20.75
C ALA A 83 -19.46 11.24 21.66
N SER A 84 -19.40 10.05 21.05
CA SER A 84 -19.53 8.77 21.74
C SER A 84 -18.39 7.84 21.34
N PRO A 85 -17.81 7.07 22.30
CA PRO A 85 -16.87 6.00 21.98
C PRO A 85 -17.54 4.80 21.30
N LYS A 86 -18.88 4.79 21.21
CA LYS A 86 -19.68 3.77 20.54
C LYS A 86 -20.44 4.42 19.39
N CYS A 87 -20.24 3.90 18.20
CA CYS A 87 -20.99 4.22 17.00
C CYS A 87 -21.46 2.90 16.38
N GLU A 88 -22.74 2.80 16.01
CA GLU A 88 -23.23 1.64 15.28
C GLU A 88 -22.64 1.63 13.87
N THR A 89 -22.25 0.45 13.39
CA THR A 89 -21.73 0.30 12.03
C THR A 89 -22.89 0.17 11.06
N GLU A 90 -22.89 0.96 9.99
CA GLU A 90 -23.86 0.82 8.90
C GLU A 90 -23.75 -0.57 8.26
N ILE A 91 -24.89 -1.17 7.91
CA ILE A 91 -24.93 -2.46 7.22
C ILE A 91 -24.74 -2.20 5.73
N MET A 92 -23.59 -2.61 5.20
CA MET A 92 -23.21 -2.41 3.80
C MET A 92 -23.41 -3.69 2.98
N ASP A 93 -23.74 -3.55 1.69
CA ASP A 93 -23.65 -4.64 0.73
C ASP A 93 -22.18 -4.98 0.41
N ALA A 94 -21.91 -6.22 -0.02
CA ALA A 94 -20.56 -6.64 -0.40
C ALA A 94 -19.99 -5.82 -1.56
N GLU A 95 -20.84 -5.28 -2.43
CA GLU A 95 -20.48 -4.48 -3.59
C GLU A 95 -20.66 -2.97 -3.39
N ASP A 96 -21.00 -2.52 -2.18
CA ASP A 96 -20.95 -1.09 -1.87
C ASP A 96 -19.50 -0.59 -1.97
N MET A 97 -19.37 0.68 -2.37
CA MET A 97 -18.07 1.35 -2.49
C MET A 97 -17.42 1.46 -1.10
N LEU A 98 -16.24 0.85 -0.95
CA LEU A 98 -15.44 0.94 0.27
C LEU A 98 -14.53 2.17 0.24
N PHE A 99 -13.76 2.34 -0.84
CA PHE A 99 -12.90 3.52 -1.02
C PHE A 99 -12.58 3.77 -2.49
N ILE A 100 -12.14 4.99 -2.76
CA ILE A 100 -11.47 5.40 -4.00
C ILE A 100 -10.02 5.72 -3.67
N LEU A 101 -9.09 5.13 -4.41
CA LEU A 101 -7.66 5.42 -4.28
C LEU A 101 -7.09 5.92 -5.62
N TYR A 102 -6.68 7.19 -5.62
CA TYR A 102 -6.16 7.84 -6.81
C TYR A 102 -4.75 7.40 -7.19
N THR A 103 -4.60 6.83 -8.38
CA THR A 103 -3.29 6.51 -8.98
C THR A 103 -2.94 7.52 -10.08
N SER A 104 -1.64 7.64 -10.39
CA SER A 104 -1.18 8.45 -11.52
C SER A 104 -1.63 7.82 -12.84
N GLY A 105 -2.43 8.55 -13.62
CA GLY A 105 -2.78 8.16 -14.98
C GLY A 105 -1.71 8.56 -15.99
N THR A 106 -1.50 7.75 -17.03
CA THR A 106 -0.62 8.09 -18.16
C THR A 106 -1.12 9.29 -18.98
N THR A 107 -2.43 9.57 -18.91
CA THR A 107 -3.13 10.62 -19.68
C THR A 107 -3.34 11.93 -18.90
N GLY A 108 -2.69 12.10 -17.74
CA GLY A 108 -2.66 13.37 -17.00
C GLY A 108 -3.67 13.51 -15.88
N ARG A 109 -4.92 13.05 -16.03
CA ARG A 109 -5.91 13.04 -14.91
C ARG A 109 -5.71 11.82 -13.99
N PRO A 110 -5.70 12.00 -12.65
CA PRO A 110 -5.67 10.90 -11.70
C PRO A 110 -6.79 9.89 -11.96
N LYS A 111 -6.52 8.59 -11.74
CA LYS A 111 -7.53 7.53 -11.84
C LYS A 111 -8.02 7.18 -10.44
N GLY A 112 -9.28 7.47 -10.11
CA GLY A 112 -9.88 7.04 -8.87
C GLY A 112 -10.19 5.55 -8.88
N VAL A 113 -9.25 4.68 -8.47
CA VAL A 113 -9.48 3.23 -8.46
C VAL A 113 -10.46 2.88 -7.35
N LEU A 114 -11.62 2.30 -7.69
CA LEU A 114 -12.68 1.96 -6.76
C LEU A 114 -12.60 0.50 -6.31
N HIS A 115 -12.61 0.29 -4.99
CA HIS A 115 -12.73 -1.03 -4.36
C HIS A 115 -14.03 -1.13 -3.55
N THR A 116 -14.58 -2.34 -3.45
CA THR A 116 -15.83 -2.63 -2.73
C THR A 116 -15.59 -3.40 -1.42
N HIS A 117 -16.58 -3.41 -0.53
CA HIS A 117 -16.42 -3.92 0.83
C HIS A 117 -16.03 -5.41 0.91
N GLY A 118 -16.86 -6.31 0.38
CA GLY A 118 -16.77 -7.74 0.67
C GLY A 118 -15.51 -8.39 0.08
N GLY A 119 -15.34 -8.25 -1.23
CA GLY A 119 -14.23 -8.87 -1.97
C GLY A 119 -12.86 -8.39 -1.48
N TYR A 120 -12.70 -7.09 -1.25
CA TYR A 120 -11.46 -6.49 -0.78
C TYR A 120 -11.09 -6.96 0.64
N ALA A 121 -12.06 -7.02 1.55
CA ALA A 121 -11.84 -7.47 2.93
C ALA A 121 -11.41 -8.95 2.99
N VAL A 122 -12.11 -9.83 2.25
CA VAL A 122 -11.76 -11.26 2.19
C VAL A 122 -10.38 -11.45 1.57
N TYR A 123 -10.08 -10.71 0.50
CA TYR A 123 -8.80 -10.88 -0.19
C TYR A 123 -7.62 -10.42 0.64
N THR A 124 -7.65 -9.19 1.17
CA THR A 124 -6.54 -8.60 1.94
C THR A 124 -6.29 -9.34 3.25
N SER A 125 -7.32 -9.80 3.94
CA SER A 125 -7.17 -10.65 5.13
C SER A 125 -6.54 -12.00 4.80
N THR A 126 -6.96 -12.63 3.71
CA THR A 126 -6.44 -13.93 3.25
C THR A 126 -4.98 -13.83 2.82
N THR A 127 -4.63 -12.86 1.97
CA THR A 127 -3.25 -12.67 1.49
C THR A 127 -2.32 -12.29 2.65
N HIS A 128 -2.73 -11.37 3.52
CA HIS A 128 -1.96 -11.01 4.71
C HIS A 128 -1.69 -12.23 5.59
N ARG A 129 -2.73 -13.00 5.92
CA ARG A 129 -2.61 -14.18 6.79
C ARG A 129 -1.72 -15.27 6.21
N MET A 130 -1.92 -15.62 4.94
CA MET A 130 -1.29 -16.79 4.34
C MET A 130 0.14 -16.52 3.90
N VAL A 131 0.39 -15.36 3.28
CA VAL A 131 1.73 -15.02 2.74
C VAL A 131 2.71 -14.73 3.87
N PHE A 132 2.24 -14.02 4.91
CA PHE A 132 3.08 -13.71 6.06
C PHE A 132 2.84 -14.65 7.25
N ASP A 133 2.11 -15.76 7.06
CA ASP A 133 1.85 -16.77 8.10
C ASP A 133 1.52 -16.17 9.47
N ILE A 134 0.59 -15.20 9.48
CA ILE A 134 0.32 -14.34 10.63
C ILE A 134 -0.15 -15.18 11.83
N LYS A 135 0.48 -14.94 12.98
CA LYS A 135 0.21 -15.52 14.30
C LYS A 135 -0.31 -14.46 15.26
N GLU A 136 -0.87 -14.92 16.38
CA GLU A 136 -1.43 -14.04 17.40
C GLU A 136 -0.35 -13.20 18.10
N GLU A 137 0.83 -13.78 18.28
CA GLU A 137 1.99 -13.14 18.89
C GLU A 137 2.76 -12.17 17.96
N ASP A 138 2.37 -12.09 16.68
CA ASP A 138 3.09 -11.27 15.72
C ASP A 138 2.92 -9.78 15.93
N ARG A 139 4.02 -9.08 15.67
CA ARG A 139 4.08 -7.62 15.59
C ARG A 139 4.43 -7.25 14.16
N TRP A 140 3.40 -6.89 13.42
CA TRP A 140 3.45 -6.59 12.00
C TRP A 140 3.87 -5.14 11.76
N TRP A 141 4.93 -4.95 10.97
CA TRP A 141 5.34 -3.62 10.52
C TRP A 141 5.39 -3.53 9.00
N CYS A 142 4.33 -2.99 8.42
CA CYS A 142 4.35 -2.45 7.07
C CYS A 142 4.88 -1.02 7.10
N ALA A 143 6.08 -0.80 6.58
CA ALA A 143 6.76 0.50 6.59
C ALA A 143 6.36 1.40 5.40
N ALA A 144 5.19 1.14 4.81
CA ALA A 144 4.59 1.97 3.77
C ALA A 144 3.86 3.19 4.38
N ASP A 145 3.16 3.93 3.53
CA ASP A 145 2.30 5.04 3.92
C ASP A 145 0.84 4.74 3.51
N PRO A 146 -0.17 5.06 4.34
CA PRO A 146 -1.60 4.84 4.03
C PRO A 146 -2.09 5.63 2.83
N GLY A 147 -1.33 6.59 2.28
CA GLY A 147 -1.61 7.24 1.01
C GLY A 147 -1.47 6.34 -0.22
N TRP A 148 -0.94 5.12 -0.06
CA TRP A 148 -0.78 4.11 -1.11
C TRP A 148 -1.60 2.84 -0.80
N ILE A 149 -1.78 1.98 -1.81
CA ILE A 149 -2.54 0.74 -1.64
C ILE A 149 -1.89 -0.20 -0.62
N THR A 150 -0.55 -0.22 -0.52
CA THR A 150 0.19 -1.00 0.49
C THR A 150 -0.23 -0.64 1.90
N GLY A 151 -0.46 0.65 2.18
CA GLY A 151 -0.92 1.09 3.48
C GLY A 151 -2.42 0.79 3.71
N HIS A 152 -3.25 0.92 2.68
CA HIS A 152 -4.65 0.50 2.77
C HIS A 152 -4.73 -0.99 3.12
N SER A 153 -4.20 -1.84 2.26
CA SER A 153 -4.34 -3.30 2.36
C SER A 153 -3.57 -3.87 3.55
N TYR A 154 -2.39 -3.34 3.86
CA TYR A 154 -1.43 -3.98 4.77
C TYR A 154 -0.85 -3.07 5.86
N ILE A 155 -1.40 -1.87 6.09
CA ILE A 155 -1.30 -1.21 7.42
C ILE A 155 -2.65 -1.30 8.12
N VAL A 156 -3.74 -1.05 7.39
CA VAL A 156 -5.09 -0.94 7.95
C VAL A 156 -5.88 -2.24 7.78
N TYR A 157 -6.39 -2.52 6.58
CA TYR A 157 -7.47 -3.51 6.41
C TYR A 157 -7.07 -4.94 6.76
N GLY A 158 -6.14 -5.55 6.01
CA GLY A 158 -5.74 -6.95 6.23
C GLY A 158 -5.28 -7.26 7.65
N PRO A 159 -4.38 -6.45 8.24
CA PRO A 159 -3.93 -6.65 9.63
C PRO A 159 -5.04 -6.47 10.68
N LEU A 160 -5.87 -5.43 10.58
CA LEU A 160 -6.93 -5.19 11.57
C LEU A 160 -8.05 -6.23 11.47
N ILE A 161 -8.40 -6.69 10.26
CA ILE A 161 -9.36 -7.79 10.07
C ILE A 161 -8.82 -9.08 10.71
N ASN A 162 -7.52 -9.35 10.60
CA ASN A 162 -6.89 -10.52 11.22
C ASN A 162 -6.58 -10.33 12.71
N GLY A 163 -6.92 -9.19 13.33
CA GLY A 163 -6.64 -8.91 14.74
C GLY A 163 -5.15 -8.78 15.07
N SER A 164 -4.31 -8.43 14.10
CA SER A 164 -2.85 -8.35 14.28
C SER A 164 -2.42 -7.10 15.04
N THR A 165 -1.31 -7.19 15.78
CA THR A 165 -0.66 -6.00 16.35
C THR A 165 0.11 -5.27 15.24
N ILE A 166 -0.29 -4.04 14.93
CA ILE A 166 0.35 -3.22 13.89
C ILE A 166 1.29 -2.16 14.47
N MET A 167 2.45 -1.96 13.83
CA MET A 167 3.31 -0.81 14.09
C MET A 167 2.99 0.32 13.09
N MET A 168 2.39 1.39 13.59
CA MET A 168 2.28 2.65 12.84
C MET A 168 3.56 3.48 13.04
N TYR A 169 4.21 3.86 11.94
CA TYR A 169 5.49 4.56 11.97
C TYR A 169 5.41 5.91 11.26
N GLU A 170 5.51 6.99 12.03
CA GLU A 170 5.68 8.34 11.51
C GLU A 170 7.16 8.73 11.59
N GLY A 171 7.89 8.61 10.48
CA GLY A 171 9.29 8.96 10.43
C GLY A 171 9.99 8.56 9.14
N ALA A 172 11.30 8.81 9.07
CA ALA A 172 12.14 8.34 7.98
C ALA A 172 13.02 7.17 8.44
N PRO A 173 13.37 6.23 7.55
CA PRO A 173 14.25 5.11 7.89
C PRO A 173 15.63 5.53 8.39
N ASN A 174 16.06 6.74 8.04
CA ASN A 174 17.42 7.23 8.26
C ASN A 174 17.53 8.45 9.17
N HIS A 175 16.49 8.78 9.93
CA HIS A 175 16.49 9.93 10.83
C HIS A 175 16.15 9.52 12.27
N PRO A 176 16.90 9.98 13.30
CA PRO A 176 18.05 10.89 13.21
C PRO A 176 19.31 10.26 12.58
N TYR A 177 19.40 8.93 12.57
CA TYR A 177 20.52 8.16 12.03
C TYR A 177 20.01 6.95 11.23
N PRO A 178 20.84 6.35 10.35
CA PRO A 178 20.47 5.19 9.51
C PRO A 178 20.33 3.86 10.27
N ASN A 179 20.16 3.91 11.59
CA ASN A 179 19.76 2.77 12.41
C ASN A 179 18.33 2.83 12.93
N ARG A 180 17.56 3.85 12.54
CA ARG A 180 16.25 4.12 13.16
C ARG A 180 15.31 2.91 13.08
N TRP A 181 15.21 2.26 11.93
CA TRP A 181 14.34 1.08 11.78
C TRP A 181 14.81 -0.10 12.64
N TRP A 182 16.11 -0.37 12.65
CA TRP A 182 16.71 -1.47 13.43
C TRP A 182 16.47 -1.27 14.93
N GLN A 183 16.61 -0.03 15.41
CA GLN A 183 16.26 0.34 16.78
C GLN A 183 14.78 0.11 17.08
N MET A 184 13.87 0.37 16.14
CA MET A 184 12.44 0.12 16.36
C MET A 184 12.11 -1.38 16.37
N ILE A 185 12.77 -2.18 15.53
CA ILE A 185 12.64 -3.64 15.53
C ILE A 185 13.06 -4.19 16.89
N GLU A 186 14.26 -3.85 17.35
CA GLU A 186 14.79 -4.25 18.66
C GLU A 186 13.89 -3.80 19.80
N LYS A 187 13.52 -2.51 19.84
CA LYS A 187 12.74 -1.91 20.94
C LYS A 187 11.35 -2.52 21.07
N TYR A 188 10.68 -2.76 19.94
CA TYR A 188 9.30 -3.23 19.93
C TYR A 188 9.16 -4.72 19.62
N GLY A 189 10.25 -5.45 19.44
CA GLY A 189 10.23 -6.88 19.12
C GLY A 189 9.44 -7.17 17.85
N ILE A 190 9.64 -6.38 16.79
CA ILE A 190 8.93 -6.55 15.51
C ILE A 190 9.25 -7.92 14.93
N THR A 191 8.24 -8.69 14.56
CA THR A 191 8.41 -10.05 14.05
C THR A 191 8.39 -10.11 12.52
N ILE A 192 7.76 -9.14 11.88
CA ILE A 192 7.64 -9.10 10.42
C ILE A 192 7.83 -7.66 9.94
N LEU A 193 8.80 -7.46 9.04
CA LEU A 193 9.04 -6.18 8.38
C LEU A 193 8.68 -6.28 6.90
N TYR A 194 7.74 -5.44 6.46
CA TYR A 194 7.31 -5.34 5.08
C TYR A 194 7.62 -3.95 4.52
N THR A 195 8.45 -3.88 3.48
CA THR A 195 8.98 -2.61 2.97
C THR A 195 9.30 -2.65 1.48
N SER A 196 9.69 -1.51 0.90
CA SER A 196 10.08 -1.43 -0.51
C SER A 196 11.56 -1.68 -0.73
N PRO A 197 11.96 -2.21 -1.89
CA PRO A 197 13.37 -2.30 -2.29
C PRO A 197 14.12 -0.96 -2.26
N THR A 198 13.44 0.16 -2.53
CA THR A 198 14.01 1.50 -2.44
C THR A 198 14.46 1.82 -1.02
N ALA A 199 13.66 1.46 -0.02
CA ALA A 199 14.06 1.62 1.38
C ALA A 199 15.25 0.70 1.72
N ILE A 200 15.21 -0.56 1.28
CA ILE A 200 16.29 -1.54 1.48
C ILE A 200 17.61 -1.02 0.89
N ARG A 201 17.63 -0.66 -0.40
CA ARG A 201 18.81 -0.08 -1.08
C ARG A 201 19.27 1.22 -0.41
N GLY A 202 18.32 2.05 -0.01
CA GLY A 202 18.56 3.32 0.68
C GLY A 202 19.20 3.17 2.06
N LEU A 203 19.02 2.03 2.73
CA LEU A 203 19.68 1.70 4.00
C LEU A 203 20.97 0.91 3.80
N MET A 204 20.99 -0.01 2.83
CA MET A 204 22.15 -0.81 2.45
C MET A 204 23.40 0.04 2.18
N ARG A 205 23.26 1.20 1.53
CA ARG A 205 24.36 2.13 1.24
C ARG A 205 25.11 2.66 2.47
N PHE A 206 24.51 2.60 3.67
CA PHE A 206 25.17 3.05 4.91
C PHE A 206 26.04 1.95 5.54
N GLY A 207 26.05 0.75 4.96
CA GLY A 207 26.82 -0.40 5.45
C GLY A 207 26.11 -1.17 6.56
N GLU A 208 26.64 -2.37 6.82
CA GLU A 208 26.03 -3.36 7.71
C GLU A 208 26.25 -3.06 9.21
N ALA A 209 27.20 -2.17 9.53
CA ALA A 209 27.51 -1.81 10.90
C ALA A 209 26.34 -1.13 11.63
N TRP A 210 25.39 -0.51 10.93
CA TRP A 210 24.20 0.09 11.54
C TRP A 210 23.18 -0.95 11.98
N PRO A 211 22.70 -1.88 11.12
CA PRO A 211 21.82 -2.95 11.57
C PRO A 211 22.49 -3.91 12.56
N ASN A 212 23.79 -4.19 12.41
CA ASN A 212 24.51 -5.13 13.30
C ASN A 212 24.73 -4.63 14.74
N ARG A 213 24.29 -3.40 15.07
CA ARG A 213 24.31 -2.86 16.45
C ARG A 213 23.03 -3.17 17.23
N HIS A 214 22.04 -3.75 16.59
CA HIS A 214 20.72 -4.01 17.14
C HIS A 214 20.41 -5.50 17.14
N ASP A 215 19.68 -5.94 18.15
CA ASP A 215 19.08 -7.26 18.14
C ASP A 215 17.87 -7.29 17.19
N LEU A 216 18.00 -8.08 16.12
CA LEU A 216 16.96 -8.27 15.11
C LEU A 216 16.36 -9.68 15.17
N SER A 217 16.67 -10.47 16.22
CA SER A 217 16.29 -11.88 16.30
C SER A 217 14.79 -12.11 16.47
N SER A 218 14.00 -11.07 16.76
CA SER A 218 12.53 -11.17 16.78
C SER A 218 11.95 -11.38 15.39
N LEU A 219 12.67 -10.98 14.33
CA LEU A 219 12.21 -11.13 12.95
C LEU A 219 12.14 -12.62 12.59
N ARG A 220 11.02 -13.02 11.99
CA ARG A 220 10.82 -14.34 11.39
C ARG A 220 10.58 -14.28 9.89
N LEU A 221 10.00 -13.19 9.40
CA LEU A 221 9.71 -12.98 7.98
C LEU A 221 10.07 -11.57 7.56
N LEU A 222 10.52 -11.45 6.32
CA LEU A 222 10.75 -10.17 5.66
C LEU A 222 9.87 -10.10 4.43
N GLY A 223 9.45 -8.90 4.03
CA GLY A 223 8.71 -8.71 2.79
C GLY A 223 9.23 -7.53 1.97
N SER A 224 9.02 -7.65 0.66
CA SER A 224 9.40 -6.71 -0.39
C SER A 224 8.19 -6.39 -1.27
N VAL A 225 8.02 -5.12 -1.64
CA VAL A 225 6.90 -4.64 -2.45
C VAL A 225 7.18 -3.40 -3.29
N GLY A 226 6.47 -3.31 -4.40
CA GLY A 226 6.24 -2.07 -5.15
C GLY A 226 7.17 -1.87 -6.34
N GLU A 227 8.28 -2.60 -6.37
CA GLU A 227 9.22 -2.64 -7.49
C GLU A 227 10.03 -3.95 -7.41
N PRO A 228 10.68 -4.37 -8.51
CA PRO A 228 11.57 -5.53 -8.47
C PRO A 228 12.71 -5.36 -7.45
N ILE A 229 12.86 -6.33 -6.55
CA ILE A 229 14.04 -6.41 -5.70
C ILE A 229 15.19 -7.05 -6.47
N ASN A 230 16.25 -6.27 -6.74
CA ASN A 230 17.40 -6.83 -7.46
C ASN A 230 18.12 -7.89 -6.60
N PRO A 231 18.82 -8.86 -7.21
CA PRO A 231 19.45 -9.97 -6.49
C PRO A 231 20.47 -9.54 -5.42
N GLU A 232 21.14 -8.40 -5.60
CA GLU A 232 22.10 -7.86 -4.65
C GLU A 232 21.41 -7.37 -3.37
N ALA A 233 20.38 -6.54 -3.52
CA ALA A 233 19.55 -6.05 -2.42
C ALA A 233 18.83 -7.20 -1.70
N TRP A 234 18.34 -8.20 -2.44
CA TRP A 234 17.72 -9.39 -1.87
C TRP A 234 18.69 -10.15 -0.97
N ARG A 235 19.91 -10.44 -1.46
CA ARG A 235 20.94 -11.16 -0.69
C ARG A 235 21.39 -10.38 0.54
N TRP A 236 21.53 -9.06 0.41
CA TRP A 236 21.83 -8.20 1.54
C TRP A 236 20.72 -8.25 2.59
N TYR A 237 19.46 -8.16 2.17
CA TYR A 237 18.32 -8.17 3.08
C TYR A 237 18.20 -9.51 3.82
N TYR A 238 18.40 -10.63 3.11
CA TYR A 238 18.38 -11.97 3.67
C TYR A 238 19.50 -12.20 4.69
N ARG A 239 20.75 -11.86 4.32
CA ARG A 239 21.92 -12.09 5.15
C ARG A 239 22.02 -11.13 6.34
N VAL A 240 21.88 -9.83 6.07
CA VAL A 240 22.23 -8.79 7.04
C VAL A 240 21.09 -8.55 8.01
N ILE A 241 19.86 -8.47 7.49
CA ILE A 241 18.67 -8.22 8.30
C ILE A 241 18.06 -9.54 8.76
N GLY A 242 17.82 -10.46 7.84
CA GLY A 242 17.20 -11.75 8.12
C GLY A 242 18.11 -12.80 8.79
N LYS A 243 19.41 -12.51 8.92
CA LYS A 243 20.44 -13.42 9.47
C LYS A 243 20.42 -14.82 8.83
N GLU A 244 20.11 -14.87 7.54
CA GLU A 244 19.96 -16.11 6.78
C GLU A 244 18.91 -17.08 7.36
N ASN A 245 17.96 -16.55 8.13
CA ASN A 245 16.91 -17.30 8.81
C ASN A 245 15.50 -16.76 8.54
N CYS A 246 15.37 -15.54 7.97
CA CYS A 246 14.08 -14.96 7.59
C CYS A 246 13.88 -15.06 6.07
N PRO A 247 12.94 -15.86 5.56
CA PRO A 247 12.60 -15.85 4.14
C PRO A 247 11.98 -14.50 3.75
N ILE A 248 12.20 -14.09 2.50
CA ILE A 248 11.73 -12.82 1.95
C ILE A 248 10.52 -13.08 1.06
N MET A 249 9.36 -12.57 1.48
CA MET A 249 8.16 -12.58 0.67
C MET A 249 8.20 -11.42 -0.32
N ASP A 250 8.64 -11.68 -1.55
CA ASP A 250 8.56 -10.71 -2.64
C ASP A 250 7.15 -10.73 -3.21
N THR A 251 6.43 -9.62 -3.08
CA THR A 251 4.99 -9.54 -3.37
C THR A 251 4.77 -8.67 -4.60
N TRP A 252 4.36 -9.29 -5.71
CA TRP A 252 3.91 -8.57 -6.88
C TRP A 252 2.38 -8.43 -6.88
N TRP A 253 1.94 -7.19 -7.06
CA TRP A 253 0.55 -6.75 -7.10
C TRP A 253 0.46 -5.26 -7.42
N GLN A 254 -0.76 -4.77 -7.63
CA GLN A 254 -1.06 -3.41 -8.07
C GLN A 254 -2.19 -2.78 -7.25
N THR A 255 -2.40 -1.47 -7.41
CA THR A 255 -3.54 -0.77 -6.75
C THR A 255 -4.87 -1.38 -7.17
N GLU A 256 -4.99 -1.73 -8.44
CA GLU A 256 -6.15 -2.33 -9.08
C GLU A 256 -6.39 -3.78 -8.63
N SER A 257 -5.37 -4.45 -8.12
CA SER A 257 -5.50 -5.82 -7.63
C SER A 257 -5.94 -5.94 -6.17
N GLY A 258 -5.85 -4.85 -5.40
CA GLY A 258 -6.22 -4.79 -3.98
C GLY A 258 -5.33 -5.58 -3.02
N GLY A 259 -4.70 -6.69 -3.46
CA GLY A 259 -3.85 -7.53 -2.62
C GLY A 259 -2.85 -8.37 -3.43
N PHE A 260 -2.10 -9.25 -2.77
CA PHE A 260 -0.98 -9.99 -3.39
C PHE A 260 -1.45 -10.92 -4.50
N MET A 261 -0.84 -10.82 -5.68
CA MET A 261 -1.24 -11.62 -6.84
C MET A 261 -0.24 -12.75 -7.13
N ILE A 262 1.05 -12.43 -7.09
CA ILE A 262 2.15 -13.37 -7.32
C ILE A 262 3.14 -13.17 -6.19
N THR A 263 3.36 -14.23 -5.41
CA THR A 263 4.16 -14.15 -4.18
C THR A 263 4.52 -15.53 -3.66
N PRO A 264 5.67 -15.72 -2.98
CA PRO A 264 5.94 -16.95 -2.27
C PRO A 264 5.02 -17.12 -1.05
N LEU A 265 4.95 -18.35 -0.57
CA LEU A 265 4.54 -18.67 0.80
C LEU A 265 5.79 -18.99 1.63
N PRO A 266 5.72 -19.04 2.97
CA PRO A 266 6.90 -19.35 3.79
C PRO A 266 7.55 -20.70 3.50
N ILE A 267 6.82 -21.63 2.86
CA ILE A 267 7.32 -22.95 2.43
C ILE A 267 7.95 -22.94 1.03
N SER A 268 7.85 -21.84 0.29
CA SER A 268 8.32 -21.75 -1.10
C SER A 268 9.85 -21.66 -1.15
N PRO A 269 10.52 -22.46 -2.01
CA PRO A 269 11.89 -22.18 -2.38
C PRO A 269 11.95 -20.79 -3.02
N LEU A 270 12.92 -19.96 -2.61
CA LEU A 270 13.02 -18.57 -3.08
C LEU A 270 14.14 -18.42 -4.12
N LYS A 271 13.87 -17.64 -5.17
CA LYS A 271 14.87 -17.19 -6.14
C LYS A 271 15.05 -15.68 -6.01
N PRO A 272 16.27 -15.15 -5.77
CA PRO A 272 16.48 -13.72 -5.63
C PRO A 272 15.96 -12.93 -6.84
N GLY A 273 14.96 -12.06 -6.61
CA GLY A 273 14.34 -11.22 -7.63
C GLY A 273 13.17 -11.85 -8.39
N SER A 274 12.66 -13.00 -7.94
CA SER A 274 11.42 -13.58 -8.45
C SER A 274 10.30 -13.48 -7.41
N ALA A 275 9.09 -13.18 -7.88
CA ALA A 275 7.86 -13.22 -7.07
C ALA A 275 7.31 -14.65 -6.91
N VAL A 276 8.01 -15.65 -7.47
CA VAL A 276 7.69 -17.07 -7.40
C VAL A 276 6.43 -17.42 -8.19
N LYS A 277 5.31 -17.71 -7.54
CA LYS A 277 4.13 -18.31 -8.19
C LYS A 277 2.87 -17.51 -7.84
N PRO A 278 1.80 -17.64 -8.64
CA PRO A 278 0.53 -17.00 -8.34
C PRO A 278 0.00 -17.43 -6.96
N PHE A 279 -0.53 -16.46 -6.23
CA PHE A 279 -1.28 -16.70 -5.00
C PHE A 279 -2.61 -17.41 -5.30
N PHE A 280 -3.24 -17.98 -4.27
CA PHE A 280 -4.45 -18.78 -4.42
C PHE A 280 -5.56 -18.04 -5.17
N GLY A 281 -6.16 -18.73 -6.15
CA GLY A 281 -7.25 -18.21 -6.98
C GLY A 281 -6.79 -17.35 -8.16
N ASN A 282 -5.50 -16.97 -8.23
CA ASN A 282 -4.99 -16.18 -9.35
C ASN A 282 -4.43 -17.10 -10.43
N GLU A 283 -5.00 -17.01 -11.62
CA GLU A 283 -4.45 -17.63 -12.82
C GLU A 283 -3.77 -16.57 -13.66
N VAL A 284 -2.44 -16.68 -13.84
CA VAL A 284 -1.67 -15.71 -14.63
C VAL A 284 -0.99 -16.41 -15.81
N ALA A 285 -0.67 -15.63 -16.84
CA ALA A 285 0.20 -16.07 -17.93
C ALA A 285 1.06 -14.92 -18.42
N VAL A 286 2.13 -15.28 -19.13
CA VAL A 286 2.96 -14.35 -19.90
C VAL A 286 2.70 -14.61 -21.38
N VAL A 287 2.23 -13.59 -22.08
CA VAL A 287 1.72 -13.72 -23.45
C VAL A 287 2.33 -12.69 -24.39
N ASP A 288 2.35 -13.01 -25.68
CA ASP A 288 2.68 -12.05 -26.72
C ASP A 288 1.55 -11.02 -26.94
N GLU A 289 1.75 -10.10 -27.89
CA GLU A 289 0.74 -9.08 -28.26
C GLU A 289 -0.57 -9.68 -28.79
N LYS A 290 -0.58 -10.96 -29.19
CA LYS A 290 -1.76 -11.65 -29.73
C LYS A 290 -2.46 -12.51 -28.68
N GLY A 291 -1.98 -12.50 -27.43
CA GLY A 291 -2.52 -13.30 -26.34
C GLY A 291 -2.13 -14.77 -26.40
N LYS A 292 -1.03 -15.12 -27.09
CA LYS A 292 -0.47 -16.46 -27.08
C LYS A 292 0.62 -16.56 -26.02
N GLU A 293 0.59 -17.60 -25.19
CA GLU A 293 1.64 -17.85 -24.21
C GLU A 293 3.02 -17.96 -24.87
N VAL A 294 3.98 -17.24 -24.29
CA VAL A 294 5.39 -17.28 -24.71
C VAL A 294 6.09 -18.51 -24.11
N LYS A 295 7.27 -18.87 -24.62
CA LYS A 295 8.02 -20.00 -24.07
C LYS A 295 8.62 -19.64 -22.71
N ALA A 296 8.92 -20.66 -21.91
CA ALA A 296 9.68 -20.45 -20.67
C ALA A 296 11.00 -19.73 -20.99
N GLY A 297 11.31 -18.70 -20.21
CA GLY A 297 12.48 -17.85 -20.42
C GLY A 297 12.26 -16.63 -21.33
N ASP A 298 11.19 -16.63 -22.15
CA ASP A 298 10.88 -15.50 -23.02
C ASP A 298 10.10 -14.41 -22.25
N GLU A 299 10.34 -13.15 -22.62
CA GLU A 299 9.62 -12.00 -22.07
C GLU A 299 8.29 -11.80 -22.81
N GLY A 300 7.26 -11.38 -22.08
CA GLY A 300 5.97 -11.01 -22.63
C GLY A 300 5.13 -10.20 -21.66
N ASN A 301 3.86 -9.95 -22.02
CA ASN A 301 2.91 -9.22 -21.19
C ASN A 301 2.31 -10.12 -20.12
N LEU A 302 2.30 -9.64 -18.87
CA LEU A 302 1.61 -10.32 -17.78
C LEU A 302 0.09 -10.10 -17.87
N VAL A 303 -0.65 -11.20 -17.90
CA VAL A 303 -2.12 -11.20 -17.89
C VAL A 303 -2.66 -12.05 -16.75
N ILE A 304 -3.84 -11.69 -16.26
CA ILE A 304 -4.62 -12.45 -15.27
C ILE A 304 -5.87 -12.98 -15.97
N LYS A 305 -6.06 -14.30 -15.93
CA LYS A 305 -7.03 -15.02 -16.77
C LYS A 305 -8.44 -15.02 -16.21
N SER A 306 -8.61 -14.75 -14.92
CA SER A 306 -9.88 -14.77 -14.22
C SER A 306 -9.98 -13.61 -13.21
N PRO A 307 -11.18 -13.08 -12.94
CA PRO A 307 -11.39 -12.13 -11.86
C PRO A 307 -11.05 -12.73 -10.49
N TRP A 308 -10.60 -11.89 -9.56
CA TRP A 308 -10.28 -12.24 -8.18
C TRP A 308 -11.05 -11.35 -7.19
N PRO A 309 -11.20 -11.75 -5.91
CA PRO A 309 -12.07 -11.03 -4.98
C PRO A 309 -11.66 -9.57 -4.74
N GLY A 310 -10.37 -9.30 -4.60
CA GLY A 310 -9.82 -7.95 -4.35
C GLY A 310 -9.69 -7.07 -5.59
N MET A 311 -10.21 -7.49 -6.74
CA MET A 311 -10.13 -6.72 -7.98
C MET A 311 -10.91 -5.41 -7.88
N ALA A 312 -10.29 -4.30 -8.29
CA ALA A 312 -10.98 -3.02 -8.43
C ALA A 312 -12.19 -3.17 -9.36
N ARG A 313 -13.30 -2.50 -9.01
CA ARG A 313 -14.55 -2.63 -9.79
C ARG A 313 -14.58 -1.70 -10.99
N THR A 314 -13.98 -0.52 -10.87
CA THR A 314 -13.96 0.49 -11.93
C THR A 314 -12.92 1.57 -11.62
N ILE A 315 -12.72 2.47 -12.58
CA ILE A 315 -12.28 3.84 -12.29
C ILE A 315 -13.53 4.67 -11.99
N TYR A 316 -13.53 5.39 -10.88
CA TYR A 316 -14.63 6.25 -10.44
C TYR A 316 -14.94 7.30 -11.50
N HIS A 317 -16.22 7.47 -11.81
CA HIS A 317 -16.73 8.30 -12.91
C HIS A 317 -16.19 8.03 -14.32
N ASP A 318 -15.41 6.96 -14.53
CA ASP A 318 -14.78 6.64 -15.83
C ASP A 318 -14.69 5.12 -16.09
N PRO A 319 -15.84 4.41 -16.13
CA PRO A 319 -15.87 2.95 -16.35
C PRO A 319 -15.35 2.53 -17.72
N GLU A 320 -15.50 3.39 -18.73
CA GLU A 320 -15.00 3.14 -20.08
C GLU A 320 -13.47 3.05 -20.07
N ARG A 321 -12.77 3.99 -19.43
CA ARG A 321 -11.32 3.92 -19.29
C ARG A 321 -10.85 2.69 -18.54
N PHE A 322 -11.63 2.17 -17.58
CA PHE A 322 -11.30 0.91 -16.93
C PHE A 322 -11.29 -0.26 -17.93
N VAL A 323 -12.32 -0.37 -18.78
CA VAL A 323 -12.34 -1.37 -19.85
C VAL A 323 -11.20 -1.16 -20.85
N GLU A 324 -10.97 0.09 -21.26
CA GLU A 324 -9.94 0.41 -22.24
C GLU A 324 -8.53 0.06 -21.76
N VAL A 325 -8.20 0.38 -20.51
CA VAL A 325 -6.85 0.21 -19.98
C VAL A 325 -6.55 -1.25 -19.65
N TYR A 326 -7.52 -1.96 -19.08
CA TYR A 326 -7.25 -3.27 -18.45
C TYR A 326 -7.79 -4.47 -19.24
N TRP A 327 -8.74 -4.30 -20.14
CA TRP A 327 -9.44 -5.43 -20.78
C TRP A 327 -9.36 -5.44 -22.31
N LYS A 328 -9.29 -4.26 -22.94
CA LYS A 328 -9.39 -4.09 -24.40
C LYS A 328 -8.40 -4.92 -25.21
N ASP A 329 -7.15 -5.02 -24.76
CA ASP A 329 -6.09 -5.73 -25.49
C ASP A 329 -6.33 -7.24 -25.57
N TYR A 330 -7.01 -7.82 -24.57
CA TYR A 330 -7.27 -9.26 -24.46
C TYR A 330 -8.76 -9.56 -24.27
N GLU A 331 -9.62 -8.69 -24.82
CA GLU A 331 -11.08 -8.78 -24.68
C GLU A 331 -11.63 -10.12 -25.18
N LYS A 332 -11.08 -10.65 -26.27
CA LYS A 332 -11.50 -11.94 -26.84
C LYS A 332 -11.29 -13.12 -25.90
N GLN A 333 -10.30 -13.02 -25.01
CA GLN A 333 -9.98 -14.03 -24.02
C GLN A 333 -10.67 -13.74 -22.67
N GLY A 334 -11.15 -12.50 -22.46
CA GLY A 334 -11.66 -12.05 -21.18
C GLY A 334 -10.57 -11.95 -20.12
N TRP A 335 -9.35 -11.54 -20.51
CA TRP A 335 -8.20 -11.45 -19.59
C TRP A 335 -7.91 -10.01 -19.19
N TYR A 336 -7.50 -9.84 -17.93
CA TYR A 336 -7.02 -8.57 -17.41
C TYR A 336 -5.54 -8.39 -17.75
N LYS A 337 -5.19 -7.26 -18.36
CA LYS A 337 -3.82 -6.83 -18.64
C LYS A 337 -3.25 -6.10 -17.43
N ALA A 338 -2.16 -6.64 -16.87
CA ALA A 338 -1.48 -5.97 -15.75
C ALA A 338 -0.73 -4.70 -16.20
N GLY A 339 -0.23 -4.67 -17.43
CA GLY A 339 0.62 -3.57 -17.92
C GLY A 339 2.10 -3.72 -17.52
N ASP A 340 2.45 -4.82 -16.88
CA ASP A 340 3.83 -5.23 -16.58
C ASP A 340 4.33 -6.25 -17.61
N SER A 341 5.62 -6.18 -17.94
CA SER A 341 6.34 -7.24 -18.64
C SER A 341 6.89 -8.25 -17.64
N ALA A 342 6.79 -9.54 -17.96
CA ALA A 342 7.21 -10.62 -17.09
C ALA A 342 7.82 -11.77 -17.90
N ARG A 343 8.44 -12.72 -17.20
CA ARG A 343 9.00 -13.95 -17.76
C ARG A 343 8.70 -15.08 -16.80
N ILE A 344 8.24 -16.21 -17.32
CA ILE A 344 8.13 -17.44 -16.53
C ILE A 344 9.33 -18.33 -16.84
N ASP A 345 10.10 -18.72 -15.84
CA ASP A 345 11.23 -19.65 -16.04
C ASP A 345 10.81 -21.12 -16.11
N GLU A 346 11.77 -22.02 -16.33
CA GLU A 346 11.52 -23.46 -16.49
C GLU A 346 10.90 -24.13 -15.25
N ASP A 347 11.07 -23.55 -14.05
CA ASP A 347 10.47 -24.05 -12.80
C ASP A 347 9.07 -23.44 -12.54
N GLY A 348 8.61 -22.59 -13.46
CA GLY A 348 7.35 -21.86 -13.36
C GLY A 348 7.43 -20.65 -12.43
N TYR A 349 8.61 -20.06 -12.23
CA TYR A 349 8.80 -18.88 -11.39
C TYR A 349 8.71 -17.61 -12.24
N ILE A 350 8.03 -16.60 -11.71
CA ILE A 350 7.76 -15.31 -12.37
C ILE A 350 8.72 -14.24 -11.89
#